data_AF-A0AAP0EN04-F1
#
_entry.id   AF-A0AAP0EN04-F1
#
_cell.length_a   1.000
_cell.length_b   1.000
_cell.length_c   1.000
_cell.angle_alpha   90.00
_cell.angle_beta   90.00
_cell.angle_gamma   90.00
#
_symmetry.space_group_name_H-M   'P 1'
#
loop_
_entity.id
_entity.type
_entity.pdbx_description
1 polymer ?
#
loop_
_entity_poly.entity_id
_entity_poly.type
_entity_poly.pdbx_seq_one_letter_code
_entity_poly.pdbx_strand_id
1 'polypeptide(L)' 'MYLGMRVTLILTSVSRGNPNFGHYLCYIRSSLQTWHEFNDNQVMEVSEEFALSQKAYILFYVRETSPWFPTLMEDQKH' A
#
# COMPACT_ATOMS: atom_id res chain seq x y z
N MET A 1 -9.26 -9.43 -14.56
CA MET A 1 -10.14 -8.50 -13.82
C MET A 1 -10.46 -9.14 -12.48
N TYR A 2 -9.72 -8.81 -11.42
CA TYR A 2 -10.05 -9.28 -10.07
C TYR A 2 -11.15 -8.35 -9.51
N LEU A 3 -12.40 -8.69 -9.81
CA LEU A 3 -13.57 -8.03 -9.21
C LEU A 3 -13.64 -8.47 -7.74
N GLY A 4 -13.50 -7.53 -6.81
CA GLY A 4 -13.81 -7.75 -5.38
C GLY A 4 -12.64 -7.73 -4.39
N MET A 5 -11.45 -7.30 -4.81
CA MET A 5 -10.29 -7.15 -3.91
C MET A 5 -9.68 -5.75 -4.08
N ARG A 6 -10.04 -4.81 -3.20
CA ARG A 6 -9.51 -3.44 -3.22
C ARG A 6 -8.95 -3.01 -1.88
N VAL A 7 -7.88 -3.66 -1.44
CA VAL A 7 -6.85 -3.01 -0.60
C VAL A 7 -5.54 -3.60 -1.08
N THR A 8 -4.58 -2.77 -1.44
CA THR A 8 -3.27 -3.25 -1.87
C THR A 8 -2.25 -2.60 -0.94
N LEU A 9 -1.80 -3.35 0.06
CA LEU A 9 -0.57 -2.97 0.77
C LEU A 9 0.58 -3.52 -0.05
N ILE A 10 1.46 -2.64 -0.55
CA ILE A 10 2.64 -3.08 -1.30
C ILE A 10 3.84 -2.92 -0.38
N LEU A 11 4.43 -4.02 0.07
CA LEU A 11 5.80 -3.98 0.59
C LEU A 11 6.74 -4.10 -0.60
N THR A 12 7.56 -3.08 -0.82
CA THR A 12 8.59 -3.08 -1.87
C THR A 12 9.93 -3.24 -1.18
N SER A 13 10.75 -4.16 -1.67
CA SER A 13 12.15 -4.22 -1.28
C SER A 13 12.95 -3.43 -2.31
N VAL A 14 13.47 -2.26 -1.95
CA VAL A 14 14.53 -1.59 -2.71
C VAL A 14 15.84 -2.26 -2.33
N SER A 15 16.16 -3.37 -2.99
CA SER A 15 17.52 -3.90 -3.01
C SER A 15 18.17 -3.43 -4.31
N ARG A 16 19.00 -2.40 -4.22
CA ARG A 16 19.98 -2.10 -5.27
C ARG A 16 21.09 -3.18 -5.21
N GLY A 17 20.82 -4.36 -5.74
CA GLY A 17 21.86 -5.31 -6.18
C GLY A 17 22.47 -6.26 -5.12
N ASN A 18 21.93 -6.38 -3.91
CA ASN A 18 22.41 -7.36 -2.93
C ASN A 18 21.25 -8.12 -2.24
N PRO A 19 21.18 -9.46 -2.31
CA PRO A 19 20.13 -10.24 -1.66
C PRO A 19 20.23 -10.27 -0.13
N ASN A 20 21.37 -9.89 0.45
CA ASN A 20 21.59 -9.89 1.90
C ASN A 20 21.35 -8.52 2.55
N PHE A 21 21.18 -7.46 1.76
CA PHE A 21 20.96 -6.10 2.23
C PHE A 21 19.99 -5.38 1.31
N GLY A 22 18.90 -4.87 1.87
CA GLY A 22 17.89 -4.10 1.15
C GLY A 22 17.14 -3.18 2.09
N HIS A 23 16.41 -2.24 1.50
CA HIS A 23 15.52 -1.35 2.24
C HIS A 23 14.07 -1.70 1.94
N TYR A 24 13.24 -1.84 2.97
CA TYR A 24 11.83 -2.13 2.78
C TYR A 24 11.02 -0.84 2.89
N LEU A 25 10.20 -0.59 1.89
CA LEU A 25 9.21 0.47 1.89
C LEU A 25 7.82 -0.16 1.92
N CYS A 26 6.88 0.52 2.56
CA CYS A 26 5.48 0.11 2.58
C CYS A 26 4.59 1.17 1.94
N TYR A 27 3.71 0.74 1.05
CA TYR A 27 2.70 1.60 0.46
C TYR A 27 1.33 1.17 0.94
N ILE A 28 0.61 2.10 1.56
CA ILE A 28 -0.70 1.86 2.19
C ILE A 28 -1.74 2.76 1.54
N ARG A 29 -2.83 2.15 1.10
CA ARG A 29 -4.04 2.87 0.74
C ARG A 29 -4.89 3.10 1.99
N SER A 30 -5.03 4.36 2.41
CA SER A 30 -5.78 4.74 3.60
C SER A 30 -7.21 5.22 3.31
N SER A 31 -7.54 5.45 2.03
CA SER A 31 -8.89 5.82 1.58
C SER A 31 -9.10 5.43 0.12
N LEU A 32 -10.26 5.77 -0.45
CA LEU A 32 -10.49 5.55 -1.88
C LEU A 32 -9.55 6.34 -2.78
N GLN A 33 -8.89 7.40 -2.31
CA GLN A 33 -8.04 8.25 -3.17
C GLN A 33 -6.65 8.52 -2.58
N THR A 34 -6.42 8.15 -1.31
CA THR A 34 -5.20 8.50 -0.59
C THR A 34 -4.29 7.29 -0.44
N TRP A 35 -3.05 7.47 -0.89
CA TRP A 35 -1.97 6.51 -0.73
C TRP A 35 -0.82 7.14 0.05
N HIS A 36 -0.14 6.33 0.83
CA HIS A 36 0.97 6.75 1.66
C HIS A 36 2.18 5.84 1.45
N GLU A 37 3.35 6.43 1.28
CA GLU A 37 4.64 5.77 1.42
C GLU A 37 5.10 5.87 2.88
N PHE A 38 5.41 4.72 3.46
CA PHE A 38 6.02 4.57 4.77
C PHE A 38 7.46 4.14 4.57
N ASN A 39 8.37 5.05 4.88
CA ASN A 39 9.81 4.89 4.82
C ASN A 39 10.40 5.07 6.22
N ASP A 40 10.52 3.97 6.96
CA ASP A 40 10.92 3.94 8.37
C ASP A 40 10.13 4.93 9.24
N ASN A 41 10.73 6.08 9.56
CA ASN A 41 10.14 7.12 10.39
C ASN A 41 9.47 8.24 9.59
N GLN A 42 9.51 8.18 8.25
CA GLN A 42 8.90 9.15 7.35
C GLN A 42 7.65 8.57 6.71
N VAL A 43 6.57 9.35 6.75
CA VAL A 43 5.30 9.03 6.07
C VAL A 43 4.97 10.18 5.13
N MET A 44 4.73 9.86 3.86
CA MET A 44 4.40 10.85 2.83
C MET A 44 3.19 10.38 2.02
N GLU A 45 2.30 11.30 1.69
CA GLU A 45 1.24 11.04 0.73
C GLU A 45 1.82 10.93 -0.68
N VAL A 46 1.37 9.94 -1.45
CA VAL A 46 1.80 9.66 -2.82
C VAL A 46 0.59 9.40 -3.70
N SER A 47 0.76 9.50 -5.03
CA SER A 47 -0.32 9.17 -5.96
C SER A 47 -0.51 7.65 -6.09
N GLU A 48 -1.73 7.23 -6.46
CA GLU A 48 -2.03 5.82 -6.73
C GLU A 48 -1.13 5.26 -7.85
N GLU A 49 -0.91 6.04 -8.91
CA GLU A 49 -0.05 5.65 -10.03
C GLU A 49 1.39 5.42 -9.57
N PHE A 50 1.90 6.27 -8.67
CA PHE A 50 3.24 6.11 -8.11
C PHE A 50 3.33 4.83 -7.27
N ALA A 51 2.38 4.61 -6.36
CA ALA A 51 2.35 3.42 -5.51
C ALA A 51 2.25 2.12 -6.34
N LEU A 52 1.36 2.10 -7.35
CA LEU A 52 1.16 0.93 -8.21
C LEU A 52 2.31 0.68 -9.19
N SER A 53 3.14 1.69 -9.49
CA SER A 53 4.34 1.52 -10.33
C SER A 53 5.49 0.81 -9.62
N GLN A 54 5.43 0.66 -8.29
CA GLN A 54 6.50 0.05 -7.53
C GLN A 54 6.57 -1.46 -7.70
N LYS A 55 7.79 -2.01 -7.57
CA LYS A 55 8.01 -3.46 -7.60
C LYS A 55 7.59 -4.09 -6.28
N ALA A 56 6.40 -4.67 -6.27
CA ALA A 56 5.86 -5.39 -5.12
C ALA A 56 6.69 -6.65 -4.79
N TYR A 57 7.07 -6.80 -3.53
CA TYR A 57 7.62 -8.03 -2.98
C TYR A 57 6.54 -8.84 -2.25
N ILE A 58 5.76 -8.18 -1.38
CA ILE A 58 4.62 -8.77 -0.68
C ILE A 58 3.39 -7.89 -0.91
N LEU A 59 2.25 -8.52 -1.16
CA LEU A 59 0.96 -7.88 -1.37
C LEU A 59 -0.03 -8.34 -0.31
N PHE A 60 -0.65 -7.39 0.39
CA PHE A 60 -1.77 -7.70 1.29
C PHE A 60 -3.07 -7.21 0.69
N TYR A 61 -4.09 -8.06 0.81
CA TYR A 61 -5.43 -7.78 0.33
C TYR A 61 -6.45 -7.99 1.43
N VAL A 62 -7.41 -7.07 1.51
CA VAL A 62 -8.61 -7.23 2.32
C VAL A 62 -9.78 -7.42 1.36
N ARG A 63 -10.62 -8.41 1.67
CA ARG A 63 -11.85 -8.67 0.92
C ARG A 63 -12.88 -7.59 1.23
N GLU A 64 -13.60 -7.11 0.23
CA GLU A 64 -14.64 -6.07 0.42
C GLU A 64 -15.75 -6.49 1.39
N THR A 65 -16.02 -7.80 1.49
CA THR A 65 -16.98 -8.36 2.44
C THR A 65 -16.42 -8.50 3.86
N SER A 66 -15.18 -8.09 4.10
CA SER A 66 -14.59 -8.13 5.43
C SER A 66 -15.28 -7.11 6.33
N PRO A 67 -15.63 -7.46 7.58
CA PRO A 67 -16.19 -6.50 8.54
C PRO A 67 -15.30 -5.27 8.77
N TRP A 68 -14.00 -5.36 8.48
CA TRP A 68 -13.04 -4.27 8.66
C TRP A 68 -12.88 -3.39 7.41
N PHE A 69 -13.47 -3.78 6.28
CA PHE A 69 -13.35 -3.02 5.04
C PHE A 69 -13.93 -1.60 5.16
N PRO A 70 -15.12 -1.38 5.75
CA PRO A 70 -15.66 -0.02 5.93
C PRO A 70 -14.77 0.85 6.81
N THR A 71 -14.23 0.30 7.91
CA THR A 71 -13.33 1.02 8.83
C THR A 71 -12.00 1.39 8.20
N LEU A 72 -11.54 0.63 7.21
CA LEU A 72 -10.31 0.91 6.45
C LEU A 72 -10.52 1.93 5.33
N MET A 73 -11.77 2.13 4.91
CA MET A 73 -12.15 2.90 3.72
C MET A 73 -13.05 4.09 4.06
N GLU A 74 -13.17 4.44 5.34
CA GLU A 74 -13.86 5.65 5.77
C GLU A 74 -13.08 6.86 5.26
N ASP A 75 -13.68 7.58 4.30
CA ASP A 75 -13.20 8.90 3.92
C ASP A 75 -13.11 9.75 5.20
N GLN A 76 -11.90 10.23 5.49
CA GLN A 76 -11.68 11.21 6.56
C GLN A 76 -12.46 12.47 6.18
N LYS A 77 -13.72 12.56 6.60
CA LYS A 77 -14.52 13.77 6.47
C LYS A 77 -13.91 14.81 7.40
N HIS A 78 -13.24 15.79 6.80
CA HIS A 78 -12.86 17.01 7.50
C HIS A 78 -14.09 17.90 7.72
#